data_AF-A0A9D4VF62-F1
#
_entry.id   AF-A0A9D4VF62-F1
#
_cell.length_a   1.000
_cell.length_b   1.000
_cell.length_c   1.000
_cell.angle_alpha   90.00
_cell.angle_beta   90.00
_cell.angle_gamma   90.00
#
_symmetry.space_group_name_H-M   'P 1'
#
loop_
_entity.id
_entity.type
_entity.pdbx_description
1 polymer ?
#
loop_
_entity_poly.entity_id
_entity_poly.type
_entity_poly.pdbx_seq_one_letter_code
_entity_poly.pdbx_strand_id
1 'polypeptide(L)'
;MEERLNTPHTDRIELDFLGHRLQLAQDPNSKHLGTTVWDSSLVFVKFLEQNCKKGEFSHPKLAGKRVIELGAGCGLAGLGMALLGCQLVATDQVEVLPLLIRNLERNMARATHSPSESPFLGSLGTVEVVELNWGDEAQIKALKPPFDYIIGSDIVYKEQLLEPLVATLIGLGGPKTTILLANEYRSSSVHEKMLHLWKESFNMKIIPRSKMDPTYQHEYIQLFSLKLKGLSSSSTNEQSVKGTDDTIQEREDRQSDVFYEKVVMHDGNRHSTELTECAAHENIEVSEAHDSSKSMSVDQTNVDVINCKEGNGHCSETSDWEVRRLGSMAARLLQNVPSTSNTSRV
;
A
#
# COMPACT_ATOMS: atom_id res chain seq x y z
N MET A 1 14.42 15.21 4.10
CA MET A 1 14.44 13.73 4.13
C MET A 1 13.28 13.33 5.00
N GLU A 2 12.18 12.89 4.40
CA GLU A 2 11.08 12.27 5.15
C GLU A 2 11.64 11.07 5.94
N GLU A 3 11.29 11.00 7.22
CA GLU A 3 11.78 9.97 8.13
C GLU A 3 11.15 8.62 7.76
N ARG A 4 11.99 7.68 7.31
CA ARG A 4 11.56 6.32 6.94
C ARG A 4 11.32 5.49 8.20
N LEU A 5 10.30 4.62 8.15
CA LEU A 5 9.93 3.77 9.29
C LEU A 5 10.83 2.54 9.39
N ASN A 6 11.29 2.04 8.24
CA ASN A 6 12.15 0.87 8.15
C ASN A 6 13.64 1.20 8.25
N THR A 7 14.42 0.16 8.51
CA THR A 7 15.89 0.24 8.58
C THR A 7 16.50 -0.82 7.65
N PRO A 8 16.42 -0.63 6.32
CA PRO A 8 16.72 -1.68 5.34
C PRO A 8 18.21 -2.05 5.27
N HIS A 9 19.08 -1.27 5.91
CA HIS A 9 20.52 -1.52 6.02
C HIS A 9 20.91 -2.40 7.22
N THR A 10 19.98 -2.69 8.15
CA THR A 10 20.27 -3.56 9.31
C THR A 10 19.97 -5.02 8.98
N ASP A 11 20.57 -5.93 9.74
CA ASP A 11 20.27 -7.36 9.71
C ASP A 11 19.04 -7.75 10.53
N ARG A 12 18.42 -6.78 11.22
CA ARG A 12 17.26 -7.01 12.09
C ARG A 12 16.42 -5.76 12.30
N ILE A 13 15.10 -5.95 12.36
CA ILE A 13 14.14 -4.99 12.90
C ILE A 13 13.56 -5.55 14.19
N GLU A 14 13.40 -4.68 15.18
CA GLU A 14 12.63 -4.97 16.38
C GLU A 14 11.37 -4.09 16.41
N LEU A 15 10.25 -4.69 16.79
CA LEU A 15 8.96 -4.01 16.83
C LEU A 15 8.12 -4.56 17.98
N ASP A 16 7.60 -3.68 18.82
CA ASP A 16 6.59 -4.08 19.79
C ASP A 16 5.23 -4.15 19.10
N PHE A 17 4.53 -5.27 19.27
CA PHE A 17 3.19 -5.49 18.73
C PHE A 17 2.37 -6.38 19.68
N LEU A 18 1.22 -5.89 20.12
CA LEU A 18 0.30 -6.55 21.06
C LEU A 18 0.99 -7.04 22.35
N GLY A 19 1.96 -6.26 22.85
CA GLY A 19 2.77 -6.62 24.01
C GLY A 19 3.87 -7.65 23.74
N HIS A 20 4.07 -8.06 22.49
CA HIS A 20 5.16 -8.94 22.07
C HIS A 20 6.27 -8.12 21.40
N ARG A 21 7.51 -8.29 21.86
CA ARG A 21 8.69 -7.74 21.17
C ARG A 21 9.12 -8.67 20.05
N LEU A 22 8.70 -8.33 18.84
CA LEU A 22 9.03 -9.05 17.61
C LEU A 22 10.48 -8.75 17.19
N GLN A 23 11.13 -9.74 16.60
CA GLN A 23 12.47 -9.63 16.02
C GLN A 23 12.48 -10.27 14.63
N LEU A 24 12.53 -9.45 13.61
CA LEU A 24 12.53 -9.87 12.21
C LEU A 24 13.95 -9.75 11.69
N ALA A 25 14.56 -10.88 11.35
CA ALA A 25 15.84 -10.87 10.67
C ALA A 25 15.65 -10.41 9.22
N GLN A 26 16.61 -9.63 8.74
CA GLN A 26 16.72 -9.16 7.37
C GLN A 26 18.04 -9.68 6.79
N ASP A 27 18.11 -9.75 5.47
CA ASP A 27 19.39 -9.86 4.78
C ASP A 27 19.55 -8.65 3.86
N PRO A 28 20.21 -7.57 4.33
CA PRO A 28 20.41 -6.39 3.52
C PRO A 28 21.28 -6.70 2.29
N ASN A 29 22.13 -7.74 2.33
CA ASN A 29 23.07 -8.07 1.26
C ASN A 29 22.48 -8.98 0.18
N SER A 30 21.29 -9.52 0.42
CA SER A 30 20.59 -10.35 -0.56
C SER A 30 20.26 -9.58 -1.84
N LYS A 31 20.22 -10.31 -2.96
CA LYS A 31 19.68 -9.82 -4.24
C LYS A 31 18.15 -9.87 -4.31
N HIS A 32 17.50 -10.54 -3.36
CA HIS A 32 16.06 -10.74 -3.32
C HIS A 32 15.41 -9.67 -2.44
N LEU A 33 14.43 -8.94 -2.96
CA LEU A 33 13.74 -7.86 -2.23
C LEU A 33 12.91 -8.36 -1.03
N GLY A 34 12.56 -9.65 -1.02
CA GLY A 34 11.81 -10.30 0.07
C GLY A 34 12.61 -10.45 1.37
N THR A 35 13.90 -10.08 1.41
CA THR A 35 14.72 -10.16 2.62
C THR A 35 14.80 -8.88 3.44
N THR A 36 13.96 -7.89 3.10
CA THR A 36 13.87 -6.60 3.76
C THR A 36 12.45 -6.39 4.29
N VAL A 37 12.33 -5.81 5.48
CA VAL A 37 11.04 -5.31 5.99
C VAL A 37 10.79 -3.94 5.37
N TRP A 38 9.69 -3.83 4.63
CA TRP A 38 9.31 -2.59 3.95
C TRP A 38 8.31 -1.78 4.79
N ASP A 39 8.34 -0.45 4.63
CA ASP A 39 7.50 0.49 5.41
C ASP A 39 6.01 0.10 5.40
N SER A 40 5.48 -0.35 4.26
CA SER A 40 4.08 -0.76 4.13
C SER A 40 3.69 -1.89 5.08
N SER A 41 4.62 -2.81 5.40
CA SER A 41 4.37 -3.90 6.36
C SER A 41 4.31 -3.40 7.81
N LEU A 42 5.11 -2.37 8.14
CA LEU A 42 5.08 -1.71 9.45
C LEU A 42 3.77 -0.92 9.64
N VAL A 43 3.36 -0.17 8.62
CA VAL A 43 2.06 0.54 8.60
C VAL A 43 0.90 -0.45 8.73
N PHE A 44 0.94 -1.56 7.99
CA PHE A 44 -0.10 -2.57 8.02
C PHE A 44 -0.25 -3.22 9.40
N VAL A 45 0.86 -3.68 10.01
CA VAL A 45 0.78 -4.36 11.31
C VAL A 45 0.33 -3.41 12.42
N LYS A 46 0.73 -2.13 12.36
CA LYS A 46 0.29 -1.12 13.33
C LYS A 46 -1.16 -0.67 13.11
N PHE A 47 -1.63 -0.68 11.86
CA PHE A 47 -3.06 -0.59 11.58
C PHE A 47 -3.85 -1.74 12.24
N LEU A 48 -3.36 -2.98 12.20
CA LEU A 48 -4.02 -4.09 12.91
C LEU A 48 -4.04 -3.87 14.42
N GLU A 49 -2.92 -3.44 15.02
CA GLU A 49 -2.83 -3.15 16.46
C GLU A 49 -3.82 -2.07 16.89
N GLN A 50 -3.90 -0.97 16.14
CA GLN A 50 -4.82 0.13 16.40
C GLN A 50 -6.30 -0.32 16.36
N ASN A 51 -6.63 -1.34 15.57
CA ASN A 51 -8.01 -1.78 15.32
C ASN A 51 -8.35 -3.15 15.96
N CYS A 52 -7.46 -3.73 16.77
CA CYS A 52 -7.63 -5.09 17.31
C CYS A 52 -8.67 -5.22 18.44
N LYS A 53 -9.12 -4.11 19.02
CA LYS A 53 -10.04 -4.13 20.19
C LYS A 53 -11.51 -4.18 19.80
N LYS A 54 -11.90 -3.64 18.64
CA LYS A 54 -13.30 -3.52 18.19
C LYS A 54 -13.38 -3.53 16.66
N GLY A 55 -14.55 -3.84 16.12
CA GLY A 55 -14.79 -3.82 14.68
C GLY A 55 -14.39 -5.12 13.97
N GLU A 56 -14.21 -5.07 12.66
CA GLU A 56 -13.92 -6.24 11.81
C GLU A 56 -12.59 -6.92 12.16
N PHE A 57 -11.56 -6.14 12.51
CA PHE A 57 -10.23 -6.63 12.86
C PHE A 57 -10.05 -6.95 14.34
N SER A 58 -11.16 -7.03 15.09
CA SER A 58 -11.08 -7.40 16.49
C SER A 58 -10.65 -8.85 16.66
N HIS A 59 -9.88 -9.14 17.71
CA HIS A 59 -9.40 -10.50 17.99
C HIS A 59 -10.51 -11.56 17.93
N PRO A 60 -11.71 -11.40 18.56
CA PRO A 60 -12.77 -12.41 18.46
C PRO A 60 -13.31 -12.65 17.04
N LYS A 61 -13.17 -11.70 16.12
CA LYS A 61 -13.61 -11.86 14.72
C LYS A 61 -12.53 -12.46 13.82
N LEU A 62 -11.26 -12.27 14.18
CA LEU A 62 -10.11 -12.77 13.44
C LEU A 62 -9.66 -14.16 13.91
N ALA A 63 -9.85 -14.51 15.18
CA ALA A 63 -9.45 -15.79 15.72
C ALA A 63 -10.02 -16.96 14.90
N GLY A 64 -9.14 -17.88 14.48
CA GLY A 64 -9.47 -19.05 13.66
C GLY A 64 -9.71 -18.77 12.18
N LYS A 65 -9.64 -17.51 11.72
CA LYS A 65 -9.81 -17.17 10.29
C LYS A 65 -8.64 -17.66 9.46
N ARG A 66 -8.91 -18.17 8.26
CA ARG A 66 -7.88 -18.57 7.30
C ARG A 66 -7.36 -17.34 6.57
N VAL A 67 -6.07 -17.07 6.71
CA VAL A 67 -5.39 -15.93 6.11
C VAL A 67 -4.29 -16.43 5.20
N ILE A 68 -4.16 -15.85 4.02
CA ILE A 68 -2.99 -16.04 3.16
C ILE A 68 -2.28 -14.72 2.92
N GLU A 69 -0.97 -14.70 3.10
CA GLU A 69 -0.12 -13.56 2.76
C GLU A 69 0.61 -13.84 1.45
N LEU A 70 0.46 -12.93 0.49
CA LEU A 70 1.17 -12.95 -0.79
C LEU A 70 2.42 -12.09 -0.68
N GLY A 71 3.57 -12.60 -1.14
CA GLY A 71 4.84 -11.87 -1.11
C GLY A 71 5.21 -11.46 0.31
N ALA A 72 5.20 -12.43 1.24
CA ALA A 72 5.35 -12.20 2.66
C ALA A 72 6.71 -11.58 3.03
N GLY A 73 7.75 -11.80 2.23
CA GLY A 73 9.09 -11.32 2.49
C GLY A 73 9.62 -11.79 3.84
N CYS A 74 9.82 -10.85 4.77
CA CYS A 74 10.21 -11.15 6.14
C CYS A 74 9.07 -11.68 7.03
N GLY A 75 7.81 -11.60 6.58
CA GLY A 75 6.63 -12.17 7.23
C GLY A 75 5.97 -11.29 8.30
N LEU A 76 6.25 -9.98 8.33
CA LEU A 76 5.75 -9.11 9.41
C LEU A 76 4.23 -8.97 9.42
N ALA A 77 3.60 -8.73 8.26
CA ALA A 77 2.16 -8.50 8.19
C ALA A 77 1.37 -9.78 8.48
N GLY A 78 1.78 -10.92 7.92
CA GLY A 78 1.22 -12.23 8.26
C GLY A 78 1.40 -12.60 9.73
N LEU A 79 2.60 -12.40 10.29
CA LEU A 79 2.85 -12.62 11.72
C LEU A 79 1.88 -11.81 12.59
N GLY A 80 1.58 -10.56 12.23
CA GLY A 80 0.58 -9.74 12.90
C GLY A 80 -0.81 -10.39 12.92
N MET A 81 -1.25 -10.95 11.80
CA MET A 81 -2.51 -11.69 11.71
C MET A 81 -2.49 -12.97 12.56
N ALA A 82 -1.39 -13.73 12.55
CA ALA A 82 -1.24 -14.94 13.34
C ALA A 82 -1.29 -14.65 14.85
N LEU A 83 -0.66 -13.56 15.31
CA LEU A 83 -0.71 -13.12 16.71
C LEU A 83 -2.10 -12.62 17.13
N LEU A 84 -2.97 -12.28 16.17
CA LEU A 84 -4.40 -12.00 16.38
C LEU A 84 -5.30 -13.26 16.32
N GLY A 85 -4.69 -14.44 16.23
CA GLY A 85 -5.38 -15.73 16.29
C GLY A 85 -5.73 -16.36 14.94
N CYS A 86 -5.29 -15.77 13.82
CA CYS A 86 -5.56 -16.31 12.49
C CYS A 86 -4.73 -17.57 12.17
N GLN A 87 -5.26 -18.43 11.30
CA GLN A 87 -4.52 -19.51 10.67
C GLN A 87 -3.84 -18.98 9.41
N LEU A 88 -2.57 -18.59 9.53
CA LEU A 88 -1.77 -17.98 8.47
C LEU A 88 -1.13 -19.03 7.57
N VAL A 89 -1.26 -18.82 6.25
CA VAL A 89 -0.37 -19.38 5.23
C VAL A 89 0.43 -18.21 4.63
N ALA A 90 1.72 -18.13 4.93
CA ALA A 90 2.60 -17.10 4.38
C ALA A 90 3.28 -17.63 3.12
N THR A 91 3.25 -16.85 2.04
CA THR A 91 3.77 -17.30 0.74
C THR A 91 4.74 -16.32 0.12
N ASP A 92 5.75 -16.87 -0.56
CA ASP A 92 6.72 -16.11 -1.35
C ASP A 92 7.39 -17.05 -2.38
N GLN A 93 8.35 -16.53 -3.14
CA GLN A 93 9.25 -17.30 -3.99
C GLN A 93 10.20 -18.16 -3.16
N VAL A 94 10.63 -19.29 -3.73
CA VAL A 94 11.43 -20.32 -3.05
C VAL A 94 12.69 -19.77 -2.37
N GLU A 95 13.34 -18.76 -2.95
CA GLU A 95 14.58 -18.17 -2.42
C GLU A 95 14.37 -17.35 -1.14
N VAL A 96 13.14 -16.89 -0.88
CA VAL A 96 12.79 -16.07 0.30
C VAL A 96 12.36 -16.95 1.48
N LEU A 97 11.82 -18.14 1.20
CA LEU A 97 11.23 -19.04 2.21
C LEU A 97 12.15 -19.34 3.41
N PRO A 98 13.48 -19.59 3.25
CA PRO A 98 14.33 -19.89 4.40
C PRO A 98 14.36 -18.76 5.45
N LEU A 99 14.36 -17.50 5.01
CA LEU A 99 14.33 -16.35 5.91
C LEU A 99 12.94 -16.19 6.55
N LEU A 100 11.89 -16.32 5.73
CA LEU A 100 10.50 -16.22 6.16
C LEU A 100 10.17 -17.25 7.26
N ILE A 101 10.52 -18.52 7.04
CA ILE A 101 10.35 -19.63 8.00
C ILE A 101 11.04 -19.26 9.32
N ARG A 102 12.32 -18.89 9.26
CA ARG A 102 13.11 -18.52 10.44
C ARG A 102 12.46 -17.38 11.24
N ASN A 103 11.93 -16.37 10.56
CA ASN A 103 11.28 -15.24 11.21
C ASN A 103 9.96 -15.65 11.87
N LEU A 104 9.10 -16.37 11.16
CA LEU A 104 7.80 -16.79 11.71
C LEU A 104 7.97 -17.75 12.89
N GLU A 105 8.78 -18.81 12.74
CA GLU A 105 8.99 -19.80 13.80
C GLU A 105 9.57 -19.17 15.07
N ARG A 106 10.60 -18.32 14.93
CA ARG A 106 11.25 -17.65 16.07
C ARG A 106 10.27 -16.75 16.83
N ASN A 107 9.47 -15.96 16.11
CA ASN A 107 8.56 -15.02 16.75
C ASN A 107 7.33 -15.72 17.33
N MET A 108 6.82 -16.75 16.67
CA MET A 108 5.74 -17.58 17.23
C MET A 108 6.18 -18.28 18.51
N ALA A 109 7.37 -18.91 18.52
CA ALA A 109 7.92 -19.54 19.73
C ALA A 109 8.10 -18.54 20.88
N ARG A 110 8.61 -17.33 20.59
CA ARG A 110 8.72 -16.26 21.58
C ARG A 110 7.37 -15.80 22.11
N ALA A 111 6.37 -15.69 21.24
CA ALA A 111 5.02 -15.30 21.65
C ALA A 111 4.38 -16.35 22.56
N THR A 112 4.59 -17.65 22.29
CA THR A 112 4.09 -18.75 23.13
C THR A 112 4.75 -18.80 24.51
N HIS A 113 6.03 -18.48 24.62
CA HIS A 113 6.78 -18.56 25.88
C HIS A 113 6.86 -17.26 26.67
N SER A 114 6.39 -16.14 26.09
CA SER A 114 6.42 -14.86 26.78
C SER A 114 5.34 -14.82 27.88
N PRO A 115 5.68 -14.48 29.14
CA PRO A 115 4.70 -14.19 30.20
C PRO A 115 4.03 -12.82 29.96
N SER A 116 3.60 -12.58 28.72
CA SER A 116 3.02 -11.33 28.27
C SER A 116 1.68 -11.10 28.96
N GLU A 117 1.47 -9.91 29.54
CA GLU A 117 0.16 -9.46 30.03
C GLU A 117 -0.83 -9.17 28.88
N SER A 118 -0.52 -9.58 27.65
CA SER A 118 -1.41 -9.39 26.52
C SER A 118 -2.75 -10.08 26.78
N PRO A 119 -3.86 -9.35 26.70
CA PRO A 119 -5.20 -9.93 26.91
C PRO A 119 -5.58 -10.96 25.83
N PHE A 120 -4.72 -11.16 24.82
CA PHE A 120 -4.91 -12.06 23.69
C PHE A 120 -4.13 -13.39 23.82
N LEU A 121 -3.41 -13.62 24.94
CA LEU A 121 -2.49 -14.74 25.15
C LEU A 121 -3.12 -16.15 25.02
N GLY A 122 -4.44 -16.26 25.10
CA GLY A 122 -5.17 -17.54 25.07
C GLY A 122 -5.51 -18.10 23.67
N SER A 123 -5.15 -17.42 22.57
CA SER A 123 -5.61 -17.81 21.23
C SER A 123 -4.63 -17.38 20.13
N LEU A 124 -3.33 -17.65 20.29
CA LEU A 124 -2.38 -17.50 19.20
C LEU A 124 -2.80 -18.35 18.00
N GLY A 125 -2.60 -17.80 16.81
CA GLY A 125 -2.86 -18.46 15.55
C GLY A 125 -1.81 -19.49 15.18
N THR A 126 -1.94 -20.04 13.98
CA THR A 126 -0.96 -20.96 13.40
C THR A 126 -0.25 -20.31 12.23
N VAL A 127 0.96 -20.78 11.91
CA VAL A 127 1.72 -20.33 10.75
C VAL A 127 2.14 -21.54 9.91
N GLU A 128 1.97 -21.43 8.61
CA GLU A 128 2.49 -22.35 7.59
C GLU A 128 3.18 -21.51 6.51
N VAL A 129 4.29 -22.01 5.95
CA VAL A 129 5.02 -21.35 4.87
C VAL A 129 5.00 -22.23 3.63
N VAL A 130 4.58 -21.66 2.50
CA VAL A 130 4.44 -22.38 1.23
C VAL A 130 4.98 -21.52 0.08
N GLU A 131 5.60 -22.15 -0.92
CA GLU A 131 5.95 -21.47 -2.17
C GLU A 131 4.67 -21.07 -2.93
N LEU A 132 4.63 -19.84 -3.44
CA LEU A 132 3.60 -19.42 -4.39
C LEU A 132 4.16 -18.45 -5.42
N ASN A 133 4.21 -18.91 -6.67
CA ASN A 133 4.44 -18.07 -7.83
C ASN A 133 3.09 -17.53 -8.31
N TRP A 134 2.95 -16.21 -8.38
CA TRP A 134 1.69 -15.60 -8.78
C TRP A 134 1.30 -16.02 -10.20
N GLY A 135 0.02 -16.36 -10.38
CA GLY A 135 -0.54 -16.86 -11.62
C GLY A 135 -0.44 -18.37 -11.80
N ASP A 136 0.24 -19.10 -10.91
CA ASP A 136 0.29 -20.56 -10.96
C ASP A 136 -1.01 -21.19 -10.44
N GLU A 137 -1.88 -21.63 -11.35
CA GLU A 137 -3.18 -22.22 -11.03
C GLU A 137 -3.07 -23.50 -10.20
N ALA A 138 -2.02 -24.31 -10.40
CA ALA A 138 -1.84 -25.56 -9.69
C ALA A 138 -1.47 -25.30 -8.21
N GLN A 139 -0.57 -24.36 -7.97
CA GLN A 139 -0.20 -23.93 -6.62
C GLN A 139 -1.39 -23.26 -5.92
N ILE A 140 -2.13 -22.38 -6.60
CA ILE A 140 -3.36 -21.75 -6.06
C ILE A 140 -4.38 -22.82 -5.65
N LYS A 141 -4.63 -23.82 -6.51
CA LYS A 141 -5.57 -24.90 -6.19
C LYS A 141 -5.12 -25.75 -5.00
N ALA A 142 -3.82 -26.00 -4.88
CA ALA A 142 -3.25 -26.79 -3.78
C ALA A 142 -3.44 -26.12 -2.40
N LEU A 143 -3.54 -24.79 -2.37
CA LEU A 143 -3.78 -23.99 -1.15
C LEU A 143 -5.24 -24.06 -0.64
N LYS A 144 -6.12 -24.78 -1.35
CA LYS A 144 -7.53 -25.04 -0.97
C LYS A 144 -8.30 -23.74 -0.65
N PRO A 145 -8.43 -22.82 -1.62
CA PRO A 145 -9.26 -21.63 -1.46
C PRO A 145 -10.75 -21.99 -1.24
N PRO A 146 -11.59 -21.05 -0.76
CA PRO A 146 -11.28 -19.65 -0.49
C PRO A 146 -10.66 -19.41 0.89
N PHE A 147 -9.91 -18.32 1.00
CA PHE A 147 -9.44 -17.78 2.29
C PHE A 147 -10.43 -16.74 2.84
N ASP A 148 -10.49 -16.58 4.17
CA ASP A 148 -11.28 -15.49 4.77
C ASP A 148 -10.63 -14.13 4.49
N TYR A 149 -9.30 -14.07 4.59
CA TYR A 149 -8.51 -12.89 4.24
C TYR A 149 -7.36 -13.24 3.30
N ILE A 150 -7.10 -12.36 2.34
CA ILE A 150 -5.87 -12.34 1.55
C ILE A 150 -5.16 -11.03 1.88
N ILE A 151 -3.89 -11.08 2.24
CA ILE A 151 -3.11 -9.90 2.60
C ILE A 151 -1.83 -9.79 1.77
N GLY A 152 -1.27 -8.59 1.69
CA GLY A 152 0.03 -8.35 1.09
C GLY A 152 0.51 -6.92 1.33
N SER A 153 1.81 -6.75 1.46
CA SER A 153 2.44 -5.44 1.68
C SER A 153 3.57 -5.20 0.69
N ASP A 154 3.52 -4.09 -0.05
CA ASP A 154 4.50 -3.71 -1.08
C ASP A 154 4.71 -4.76 -2.19
N ILE A 155 3.64 -5.47 -2.54
CA ILE A 155 3.65 -6.49 -3.61
C ILE A 155 3.39 -5.91 -5.02
N VAL A 156 3.16 -4.60 -5.14
CA VAL A 156 2.95 -3.90 -6.42
C VAL A 156 4.17 -3.05 -6.74
N TYR A 157 5.11 -3.63 -7.49
CA TYR A 157 6.38 -2.97 -7.82
C TYR A 157 6.86 -3.18 -9.27
N LYS A 158 6.28 -4.14 -10.00
CA LYS A 158 6.57 -4.39 -11.42
C LYS A 158 5.29 -4.57 -12.20
N GLU A 159 5.18 -3.84 -13.31
CA GLU A 159 3.98 -3.85 -14.16
C GLU A 159 3.63 -5.25 -14.67
N GLN A 160 4.64 -6.04 -15.02
CA GLN A 160 4.52 -7.40 -15.56
C GLN A 160 3.91 -8.40 -14.56
N LEU A 161 3.96 -8.08 -13.26
CA LEU A 161 3.45 -8.95 -12.19
C LEU A 161 2.00 -8.64 -11.82
N LEU A 162 1.41 -7.55 -12.32
CA LEU A 162 0.07 -7.12 -11.94
C LEU A 162 -1.02 -8.10 -12.38
N GLU A 163 -0.97 -8.58 -13.62
CA GLU A 163 -1.94 -9.55 -14.12
C GLU A 163 -1.85 -10.91 -13.39
N PRO A 164 -0.65 -11.53 -13.23
CA PRO A 164 -0.50 -12.73 -12.40
C PRO A 164 -0.96 -12.53 -10.95
N LEU A 165 -0.69 -11.37 -10.36
CA LEU A 165 -1.15 -11.04 -9.00
C LEU A 165 -2.69 -10.99 -8.94
N VAL A 166 -3.35 -10.32 -9.88
CA VAL A 166 -4.81 -10.24 -9.93
C VAL A 166 -5.43 -11.62 -10.12
N ALA A 167 -4.89 -12.45 -11.01
CA ALA A 167 -5.34 -13.83 -11.18
C ALA A 167 -5.21 -14.63 -9.88
N THR A 168 -4.13 -14.43 -9.14
CA THR A 168 -3.89 -15.06 -7.83
C THR A 168 -4.90 -14.60 -6.78
N LEU A 169 -5.16 -13.29 -6.68
CA LEU A 169 -6.16 -12.71 -5.77
C LEU A 169 -7.57 -13.27 -6.04
N ILE A 170 -7.92 -13.42 -7.32
CA ILE A 170 -9.21 -14.01 -7.73
C ILE A 170 -9.26 -15.49 -7.37
N GLY A 171 -8.24 -16.27 -7.74
CA GLY A 171 -8.20 -17.72 -7.52
C GLY A 171 -8.16 -18.12 -6.04
N LEU A 172 -7.58 -17.29 -5.18
CA LEU A 172 -7.54 -17.53 -3.73
C LEU A 172 -8.80 -17.05 -3.00
N GLY A 173 -9.56 -16.14 -3.62
CA GLY A 173 -10.70 -15.47 -3.02
C GLY A 173 -12.04 -16.15 -3.31
N GLY A 174 -13.02 -15.86 -2.47
CA GLY A 174 -14.42 -16.18 -2.69
C GLY A 174 -15.34 -15.00 -2.31
N PRO A 175 -16.67 -15.17 -2.41
CA PRO A 175 -17.63 -14.07 -2.21
C PRO A 175 -17.55 -13.36 -0.84
N LYS A 176 -17.02 -14.05 0.18
CA LYS A 176 -16.88 -13.52 1.54
C LYS A 176 -15.47 -13.02 1.87
N THR A 177 -14.47 -13.32 1.04
CA THR A 177 -13.07 -12.98 1.28
C THR A 177 -12.88 -11.47 1.38
N THR A 178 -12.12 -10.99 2.36
CA THR A 178 -11.64 -9.60 2.41
C THR A 178 -10.18 -9.59 1.96
N ILE A 179 -9.84 -8.79 0.96
CA ILE A 179 -8.45 -8.62 0.52
C ILE A 179 -7.94 -7.30 1.13
N LEU A 180 -6.78 -7.32 1.79
CA LEU A 180 -6.16 -6.13 2.39
C LEU A 180 -4.75 -5.94 1.85
N LEU A 181 -4.50 -4.82 1.17
CA LEU A 181 -3.21 -4.56 0.55
C LEU A 181 -2.63 -3.25 1.07
N ALA A 182 -1.39 -3.29 1.57
CA ALA A 182 -0.60 -2.09 1.87
C ALA A 182 0.35 -1.82 0.71
N ASN A 183 0.36 -0.60 0.19
CA ASN A 183 1.21 -0.26 -0.94
C ASN A 183 1.75 1.17 -0.83
N GLU A 184 3.06 1.33 -1.02
CA GLU A 184 3.67 2.65 -1.26
C GLU A 184 3.53 3.04 -2.74
N TYR A 185 3.05 4.25 -2.98
CA TYR A 185 3.05 4.89 -4.29
C TYR A 185 4.48 5.23 -4.70
N ARG A 186 4.99 4.58 -5.75
CA ARG A 186 6.38 4.77 -6.24
C ARG A 186 6.48 5.09 -7.73
N SER A 187 5.45 4.76 -8.51
CA SER A 187 5.45 4.91 -9.96
C SER A 187 4.02 5.11 -10.44
N SER A 188 3.78 6.20 -11.17
CA SER A 188 2.47 6.53 -11.72
C SER A 188 1.97 5.47 -12.69
N SER A 189 2.82 4.97 -13.60
CA SER A 189 2.42 3.97 -14.60
C SER A 189 2.01 2.63 -13.97
N VAL A 190 2.80 2.13 -13.00
CA VAL A 190 2.47 0.90 -12.26
C VAL A 190 1.19 1.10 -11.44
N HIS A 191 1.04 2.25 -10.80
CA HIS A 191 -0.12 2.57 -9.98
C HIS A 191 -1.40 2.68 -10.81
N GLU A 192 -1.36 3.37 -11.94
CA GLU A 192 -2.50 3.51 -12.85
C GLU A 192 -2.98 2.16 -13.38
N LYS A 193 -2.05 1.31 -13.84
CA LYS A 193 -2.40 -0.05 -14.31
C LYS A 193 -2.96 -0.91 -13.19
N MET A 194 -2.38 -0.85 -11.99
CA MET A 194 -2.91 -1.53 -10.80
C MET A 194 -4.35 -1.10 -10.52
N LEU A 195 -4.63 0.20 -10.47
CA LEU A 195 -5.98 0.73 -10.23
C LEU A 195 -6.96 0.28 -11.31
N HIS A 196 -6.55 0.28 -12.58
CA HIS A 196 -7.37 -0.18 -13.70
C HIS A 196 -7.79 -1.65 -13.50
N LEU A 197 -6.81 -2.56 -13.36
CA LEU A 197 -7.08 -4.00 -13.18
C LEU A 197 -7.89 -4.29 -11.92
N TRP A 198 -7.61 -3.58 -10.81
CA TRP A 198 -8.34 -3.78 -9.57
C TRP A 198 -9.78 -3.30 -9.67
N LYS A 199 -10.03 -2.15 -10.32
CA LYS A 199 -11.39 -1.64 -10.55
C LYS A 199 -12.21 -2.55 -11.45
N GLU A 200 -11.60 -3.28 -12.38
CA GLU A 200 -12.33 -4.24 -13.21
C GLU A 200 -12.83 -5.42 -12.37
N SER A 201 -11.95 -5.99 -11.54
CA SER A 201 -12.20 -7.26 -10.84
C SER A 201 -12.79 -7.13 -9.43
N PHE A 202 -12.61 -5.99 -8.77
CA PHE A 202 -12.94 -5.82 -7.35
C PHE A 202 -13.74 -4.55 -7.06
N ASN A 203 -14.56 -4.62 -6.01
CA ASN A 203 -15.04 -3.45 -5.29
C ASN A 203 -13.93 -3.00 -4.33
N MET A 204 -13.27 -1.89 -4.66
CA MET A 204 -12.11 -1.37 -3.95
C MET A 204 -12.48 -0.20 -3.05
N LYS A 205 -11.88 -0.14 -1.86
CA LYS A 205 -11.94 1.00 -0.93
C LYS A 205 -10.55 1.31 -0.39
N ILE A 206 -10.23 2.59 -0.25
CA ILE A 206 -9.04 3.04 0.49
C ILE A 206 -9.41 3.12 1.97
N ILE A 207 -8.56 2.57 2.84
CA ILE A 207 -8.72 2.68 4.29
C ILE A 207 -8.24 4.08 4.71
N PRO A 208 -9.09 4.86 5.42
CA PRO A 208 -8.71 6.21 5.85
C PRO A 208 -7.47 6.21 6.75
N ARG A 209 -6.62 7.23 6.60
CA ARG A 209 -5.45 7.45 7.48
C ARG A 209 -5.82 7.57 8.96
N SER A 210 -7.03 8.06 9.27
CA SER A 210 -7.54 8.12 10.65
C SER A 210 -7.72 6.76 11.33
N LYS A 211 -7.68 5.65 10.56
CA LYS A 211 -7.65 4.29 11.10
C LYS A 211 -6.24 3.72 11.26
N MET A 212 -5.22 4.41 10.75
CA MET A 212 -3.82 4.03 10.88
C MET A 212 -3.25 4.56 12.20
N ASP A 213 -2.11 4.02 12.62
CA ASP A 213 -1.38 4.53 13.77
C ASP A 213 -0.76 5.91 13.42
N PRO A 214 -0.83 6.92 14.30
CA PRO A 214 -0.32 8.26 14.02
C PRO A 214 1.19 8.34 13.76
N THR A 215 1.97 7.42 14.36
CA THR A 215 3.42 7.30 14.19
C THR A 215 3.77 6.43 12.98
N TYR A 216 3.00 5.36 12.75
CA TYR A 216 3.23 4.45 11.63
C TYR A 216 2.28 4.74 10.47
N GLN A 217 2.55 5.84 9.77
CA GLN A 217 1.89 6.24 8.54
C GLN A 217 2.84 7.07 7.66
N HIS A 218 2.63 7.05 6.35
CA HIS A 218 3.41 7.82 5.38
C HIS A 218 2.49 8.34 4.28
N GLU A 219 2.76 9.50 3.69
CA GLU A 219 1.89 10.10 2.67
C GLU A 219 1.72 9.22 1.42
N TYR A 220 2.81 8.58 1.01
CA TYR A 220 2.80 7.64 -0.12
C TYR A 220 2.27 6.24 0.21
N ILE A 221 2.04 5.88 1.48
CA ILE A 221 1.56 4.53 1.83
C ILE A 221 0.04 4.52 1.98
N GLN A 222 -0.61 3.68 1.18
CA GLN A 222 -2.05 3.51 1.19
C GLN A 222 -2.41 2.07 1.57
N LEU A 223 -3.47 1.93 2.36
CA LEU A 223 -4.10 0.65 2.67
C LEU A 223 -5.39 0.51 1.84
N PHE A 224 -5.55 -0.61 1.16
CA PHE A 224 -6.71 -0.93 0.34
C PHE A 224 -7.47 -2.11 0.93
N SER A 225 -8.80 -2.05 0.85
CA SER A 225 -9.70 -3.16 1.11
C SER A 225 -10.44 -3.50 -0.18
N LEU A 226 -10.27 -4.71 -0.69
CA LEU A 226 -10.91 -5.20 -1.90
C LEU A 226 -11.90 -6.33 -1.59
N LYS A 227 -12.99 -6.35 -2.35
CA LYS A 227 -13.96 -7.45 -2.38
C LYS A 227 -14.15 -7.88 -3.83
N LEU A 228 -14.12 -9.18 -4.11
CA LEU A 228 -14.45 -9.70 -5.43
C LEU A 228 -15.81 -9.18 -5.88
N LYS A 229 -15.89 -8.69 -7.13
CA LYS A 229 -17.20 -8.43 -7.73
C LYS A 229 -17.90 -9.76 -7.94
N GLY A 230 -19.19 -9.82 -7.63
CA GLY A 230 -19.99 -10.96 -8.06
C GLY A 230 -19.92 -11.05 -9.58
N LEU A 231 -19.83 -12.26 -10.13
CA LEU A 231 -20.08 -12.48 -11.55
C LEU A 231 -21.49 -11.96 -11.83
N SER A 232 -21.61 -10.75 -12.36
CA SER A 232 -22.81 -10.38 -13.09
C SER A 232 -22.90 -11.41 -14.19
N SER A 233 -23.92 -12.26 -14.16
CA SER A 233 -24.27 -13.08 -15.32
C SER A 233 -24.37 -12.14 -16.51
N SER A 234 -23.32 -12.10 -17.33
CA SER A 234 -23.38 -11.52 -18.66
C SER A 234 -24.42 -12.34 -19.40
N SER A 235 -25.65 -11.84 -19.42
CA SER A 235 -26.74 -12.37 -20.21
C SER A 235 -26.26 -12.40 -21.65
N THR A 236 -25.94 -13.59 -22.13
CA THR A 236 -25.85 -13.88 -23.55
C THR A 236 -27.17 -13.46 -24.19
N ASN A 237 -27.14 -12.38 -24.95
CA ASN A 237 -28.24 -11.99 -25.82
C ASN A 237 -28.41 -13.05 -26.90
N GLU A 238 -29.25 -14.05 -26.63
CA GLU A 238 -29.90 -14.81 -27.71
C GLU A 238 -30.96 -13.90 -28.34
N GLN A 239 -30.70 -13.53 -29.60
CA GLN A 239 -31.67 -12.87 -30.46
C GLN A 239 -32.88 -13.80 -30.64
N SER A 240 -34.04 -13.38 -30.14
CA SER A 240 -35.33 -13.82 -30.67
C SER A 240 -36.18 -12.59 -30.97
N VAL A 241 -36.73 -12.61 -32.17
CA VAL A 241 -37.38 -11.51 -32.87
C VAL A 241 -38.90 -11.56 -32.64
N LYS A 242 -39.49 -10.36 -32.52
CA LYS A 242 -40.90 -9.91 -32.70
C LYS A 242 -41.78 -9.75 -31.45
N GLY A 243 -42.29 -8.52 -31.32
CA GLY A 243 -43.54 -8.19 -30.63
C GLY A 243 -43.60 -6.74 -30.19
N THR A 244 -44.10 -5.86 -31.07
CA THR A 244 -44.47 -4.46 -30.80
C THR A 244 -45.58 -4.35 -29.76
N ASP A 245 -45.45 -3.47 -28.76
CA ASP A 245 -46.45 -2.40 -28.49
C ASP A 245 -45.89 -1.38 -27.47
N ASP A 246 -46.29 -0.13 -27.65
CA ASP A 246 -45.89 1.06 -26.89
C ASP A 246 -46.39 1.04 -25.44
N THR A 247 -45.63 1.59 -24.49
CA THR A 247 -46.10 2.63 -23.54
C THR A 247 -44.90 3.22 -22.77
N ILE A 248 -44.70 4.52 -22.92
CA ILE A 248 -43.76 5.36 -22.17
C ILE A 248 -44.30 5.61 -20.75
N GLN A 249 -43.50 5.31 -19.73
CA GLN A 249 -43.60 5.97 -18.42
C GLN A 249 -42.21 6.13 -17.81
N GLU A 250 -41.74 7.38 -17.77
CA GLU A 250 -40.55 7.85 -17.08
C GLU A 250 -40.72 7.69 -15.56
N ARG A 251 -39.65 7.26 -14.87
CA ARG A 251 -39.10 7.93 -13.67
C ARG A 251 -37.87 7.24 -13.05
N GLU A 252 -36.82 8.06 -12.96
CA GLU A 252 -35.84 8.21 -11.87
C GLU A 252 -34.80 7.11 -11.61
N ASP A 253 -33.73 7.19 -12.41
CA ASP A 253 -32.39 6.73 -12.05
C ASP A 253 -31.88 7.47 -10.81
N ARG A 254 -31.59 6.73 -9.73
CA ARG A 254 -30.72 7.20 -8.64
C ARG A 254 -29.29 6.80 -8.96
N GLN A 255 -28.64 7.64 -9.74
CA GLN A 255 -27.21 7.60 -9.98
C GLN A 255 -26.51 8.18 -8.75
N SER A 256 -25.90 7.32 -7.94
CA SER A 256 -24.96 7.76 -6.89
C SER A 256 -23.63 8.10 -7.56
N ASP A 257 -23.50 9.34 -8.01
CA ASP A 257 -22.25 9.91 -8.50
C ASP A 257 -21.24 10.00 -7.34
N VAL A 258 -20.20 9.18 -7.39
CA VAL A 258 -18.99 9.37 -6.60
C VAL A 258 -18.05 10.21 -7.46
N PHE A 259 -17.94 11.49 -7.11
CA PHE A 259 -17.06 12.46 -7.76
C PHE A 259 -15.59 11.99 -7.68
N TYR A 260 -15.01 11.69 -8.84
CA TYR A 260 -13.57 11.71 -9.05
C TYR A 260 -13.24 13.07 -9.66
N GLU A 261 -12.57 13.95 -8.91
CA GLU A 261 -12.06 15.17 -9.50
C GLU A 261 -10.85 14.83 -10.37
N LYS A 262 -11.01 15.10 -11.66
CA LYS A 262 -10.02 14.92 -12.72
C LYS A 262 -8.93 15.97 -12.50
N VAL A 263 -7.73 15.57 -12.11
CA VAL A 263 -6.56 16.47 -12.10
C VAL A 263 -6.21 16.76 -13.55
N VAL A 264 -6.75 17.86 -14.09
CA VAL A 264 -6.33 18.44 -15.38
C VAL A 264 -5.62 19.75 -15.04
N MET A 265 -4.30 19.76 -15.16
CA MET A 265 -3.49 20.97 -15.05
C MET A 265 -3.72 21.81 -16.31
N HIS A 266 -4.27 23.01 -16.18
CA HIS A 266 -4.29 23.98 -17.27
C HIS A 266 -2.94 24.70 -17.35
N ASP A 267 -2.20 24.44 -18.42
CA ASP A 267 -1.03 25.23 -18.81
C ASP A 267 -1.47 26.62 -19.26
N GLY A 268 -1.23 27.60 -18.41
CA GLY A 268 -1.28 29.00 -18.75
C GLY A 268 0.04 29.66 -18.43
N ASN A 269 0.95 29.75 -19.40
CA ASN A 269 1.52 31.06 -19.69
C ASN A 269 2.13 31.17 -21.09
N ARG A 270 1.62 32.15 -21.84
CA ARG A 270 2.32 32.77 -22.97
C ARG A 270 3.44 33.63 -22.39
N HIS A 271 4.63 33.56 -22.96
CA HIS A 271 5.58 34.68 -22.91
C HIS A 271 6.05 34.97 -24.33
N SER A 272 5.63 36.11 -24.85
CA SER A 272 6.29 36.78 -25.96
C SER A 272 7.42 37.64 -25.41
N THR A 273 8.52 37.57 -26.14
CA THR A 273 9.81 38.23 -26.07
C THR A 273 9.81 39.76 -25.87
N GLU A 274 10.89 40.18 -25.20
CA GLU A 274 11.76 41.35 -25.47
C GLU A 274 11.44 42.76 -24.92
N LEU A 275 12.35 43.17 -24.02
CA LEU A 275 13.23 44.36 -24.04
C LEU A 275 12.70 45.78 -23.68
N THR A 276 13.42 46.33 -22.71
CA THR A 276 13.88 47.73 -22.50
C THR A 276 12.93 48.84 -22.02
N GLU A 277 13.27 49.34 -20.83
CA GLU A 277 13.39 50.74 -20.37
C GLU A 277 12.49 51.84 -20.97
N CYS A 278 11.73 52.52 -20.11
CA CYS A 278 11.95 53.93 -19.75
C CYS A 278 11.04 54.36 -18.59
N ALA A 279 11.58 55.22 -17.74
CA ALA A 279 10.95 55.75 -16.54
C ALA A 279 10.16 57.05 -16.79
N ALA A 280 9.29 57.32 -15.81
CA ALA A 280 8.89 58.62 -15.26
C ALA A 280 7.57 59.28 -15.72
N HIS A 281 6.97 59.93 -14.71
CA HIS A 281 5.84 60.88 -14.68
C HIS A 281 4.43 60.28 -14.79
N GLU A 282 3.40 60.73 -14.08
CA GLU A 282 3.21 61.52 -12.85
C GLU A 282 1.68 61.47 -12.59
N ASN A 283 1.30 61.43 -11.30
CA ASN A 283 0.16 62.14 -10.71
C ASN A 283 -1.33 61.76 -10.96
N ILE A 284 -2.07 61.87 -9.84
CA ILE A 284 -3.47 62.34 -9.65
C ILE A 284 -4.58 61.32 -9.96
N GLU A 285 -5.65 61.10 -9.18
CA GLU A 285 -6.19 61.56 -7.88
C GLU A 285 -7.42 60.66 -7.54
N VAL A 286 -7.73 60.47 -6.24
CA VAL A 286 -9.05 60.63 -5.55
C VAL A 286 -10.25 59.81 -6.09
N SER A 287 -11.10 59.09 -5.34
CA SER A 287 -11.77 59.37 -4.06
C SER A 287 -12.44 58.12 -3.43
N GLU A 288 -12.51 58.15 -2.09
CA GLU A 288 -13.66 57.88 -1.18
C GLU A 288 -14.59 56.68 -1.45
N ALA A 289 -14.55 55.64 -0.60
CA ALA A 289 -15.24 55.50 0.70
C ALA A 289 -16.76 55.26 0.59
N HIS A 290 -17.24 54.06 0.97
CA HIS A 290 -18.08 53.92 2.17
C HIS A 290 -18.37 52.47 2.56
N ASP A 291 -18.35 52.32 3.88
CA ASP A 291 -18.65 51.22 4.78
C ASP A 291 -20.06 50.62 4.64
N SER A 292 -20.20 49.30 4.84
CA SER A 292 -21.17 48.75 5.80
C SER A 292 -21.15 47.20 5.86
N SER A 293 -21.06 46.74 7.10
CA SER A 293 -21.17 45.38 7.63
C SER A 293 -22.44 44.59 7.22
N LYS A 294 -22.30 43.26 7.01
CA LYS A 294 -22.96 42.20 7.83
C LYS A 294 -22.71 40.77 7.31
N SER A 295 -22.21 39.93 8.23
CA SER A 295 -22.52 38.50 8.47
C SER A 295 -22.58 37.49 7.31
N MET A 296 -21.75 36.45 7.35
CA MET A 296 -22.12 35.12 7.89
C MET A 296 -20.99 34.10 7.64
N SER A 297 -20.75 33.29 8.66
CA SER A 297 -19.79 32.21 8.79
C SER A 297 -20.03 31.03 7.83
N VAL A 298 -18.97 30.53 7.18
CA VAL A 298 -18.79 29.10 6.89
C VAL A 298 -17.29 28.79 6.93
N ASP A 299 -16.88 27.93 7.86
CA ASP A 299 -15.55 27.33 7.91
C ASP A 299 -15.32 26.45 6.68
N GLN A 300 -14.23 26.70 5.95
CA GLN A 300 -13.65 25.75 5.01
C GLN A 300 -12.21 25.46 5.45
N THR A 301 -12.01 24.23 5.91
CA THR A 301 -10.69 23.66 6.22
C THR A 301 -9.91 23.47 4.93
N ASN A 302 -8.84 24.25 4.76
CA ASN A 302 -7.81 24.05 3.73
C ASN A 302 -7.14 22.68 3.90
N VAL A 303 -6.99 21.95 2.80
CA VAL A 303 -6.10 20.79 2.70
C VAL A 303 -5.02 21.16 1.70
N ASP A 304 -3.78 21.17 2.17
CA ASP A 304 -2.60 21.61 1.42
C ASP A 304 -2.26 20.66 0.27
N VAL A 305 -2.12 21.22 -0.94
CA VAL A 305 -1.69 20.54 -2.16
C VAL A 305 -0.17 20.71 -2.31
N ILE A 306 0.58 19.61 -2.26
CA ILE A 306 2.04 19.61 -2.46
C ILE A 306 2.35 19.64 -3.96
N ASN A 307 3.10 20.65 -4.38
CA ASN A 307 3.48 20.89 -5.78
C ASN A 307 5.01 20.73 -5.91
N CYS A 308 5.49 19.69 -6.61
CA CYS A 308 6.91 19.49 -6.89
C CYS A 308 7.17 19.64 -8.39
N LYS A 309 8.07 20.56 -8.76
CA LYS A 309 8.50 20.81 -10.14
C LYS A 309 9.62 19.85 -10.53
N GLU A 310 9.49 19.16 -11.66
CA GLU A 310 10.61 18.49 -12.32
C GLU A 310 11.18 19.35 -13.45
N GLY A 311 12.51 19.45 -13.47
CA GLY A 311 13.28 20.14 -14.51
C GLY A 311 13.61 19.18 -15.65
N ASN A 312 13.46 19.68 -16.87
CA ASN A 312 13.64 18.97 -18.13
C ASN A 312 15.11 18.51 -18.35
N GLY A 313 15.31 17.21 -18.60
CA GLY A 313 16.63 16.67 -18.99
C GLY A 313 16.54 15.21 -19.40
N HIS A 314 16.47 14.96 -20.71
CA HIS A 314 16.37 13.62 -21.30
C HIS A 314 17.66 12.81 -21.07
N CYS A 315 17.60 11.89 -20.12
CA CYS A 315 18.53 10.77 -19.95
C CYS A 315 17.65 9.55 -19.67
N SER A 316 17.97 8.36 -20.19
CA SER A 316 17.14 7.15 -19.99
C SER A 316 16.92 6.91 -18.50
N GLU A 317 15.78 7.33 -17.96
CA GLU A 317 15.53 7.36 -16.53
C GLU A 317 15.46 5.94 -16.02
N THR A 318 16.50 5.55 -15.29
CA THR A 318 16.36 4.50 -14.28
C THR A 318 15.22 4.95 -13.39
N SER A 319 14.09 4.26 -13.46
CA SER A 319 12.93 4.53 -12.62
C SER A 319 13.36 4.63 -11.15
N ASP A 320 12.69 5.48 -10.39
CA ASP A 320 13.00 5.80 -8.99
C ASP A 320 13.23 4.53 -8.12
N TRP A 321 12.59 3.39 -8.44
CA TRP A 321 12.86 2.10 -7.81
C TRP A 321 14.32 1.62 -7.96
N GLU A 322 14.87 1.78 -9.16
CA GLU A 322 16.21 1.34 -9.51
C GLU A 322 17.23 2.31 -8.90
N VAL A 323 16.90 3.60 -8.88
CA VAL A 323 17.70 4.63 -8.17
C VAL A 323 17.74 4.36 -6.67
N ARG A 324 16.63 3.96 -6.04
CA ARG A 324 16.57 3.61 -4.61
C ARG A 324 17.24 2.27 -4.31
N ARG A 325 17.06 1.25 -5.16
CA ARG A 325 17.78 -0.02 -5.05
C ARG A 325 19.28 0.20 -5.17
N LEU A 326 19.71 0.89 -6.23
CA LEU A 326 21.11 1.22 -6.47
C LEU A 326 21.65 2.17 -5.40
N GLY A 327 20.84 3.08 -4.87
CA GLY A 327 21.22 3.98 -3.76
C GLY A 327 21.47 3.21 -2.46
N SER A 328 20.60 2.26 -2.13
CA SER A 328 20.82 1.32 -1.02
C SER A 328 22.06 0.46 -1.27
N MET A 329 22.33 0.05 -2.51
CA MET A 329 23.54 -0.70 -2.87
C MET A 329 24.81 0.16 -2.87
N ALA A 330 24.74 1.42 -3.28
CA ALA A 330 25.87 2.35 -3.39
C ALA A 330 26.33 2.86 -2.03
N ALA A 331 25.39 3.12 -1.10
CA ALA A 331 25.72 3.41 0.30
C ALA A 331 26.57 2.29 0.95
N ARG A 332 26.42 1.02 0.51
CA ARG A 332 27.21 -0.14 0.97
C ARG A 332 28.65 -0.13 0.48
N LEU A 333 28.91 0.37 -0.73
CA LEU A 333 30.27 0.41 -1.30
C LEU A 333 31.13 1.49 -0.62
N LEU A 334 30.50 2.59 -0.20
CA LEU A 334 31.20 3.71 0.42
C LEU A 334 31.58 3.47 1.89
N GLN A 335 30.89 2.57 2.60
CA GLN A 335 31.19 2.22 4.00
C GLN A 335 32.28 1.12 4.16
N ASN A 336 32.59 0.38 3.09
CA ASN A 336 33.60 -0.67 3.08
C ASN A 336 34.97 -0.21 2.53
N VAL A 337 35.19 1.09 2.37
CA VAL A 337 36.52 1.63 2.06
C VAL A 337 37.35 1.59 3.35
N PRO A 338 38.43 0.79 3.43
CA PRO A 338 39.33 0.86 4.57
C PRO A 338 39.88 2.28 4.65
N SER A 339 39.81 2.91 5.82
CA SER A 339 40.45 4.19 6.05
C SER A 339 41.96 4.02 5.88
N THR A 340 42.49 4.39 4.72
CA THR A 340 43.93 4.53 4.52
C THR A 340 44.41 5.76 5.29
N SER A 341 44.53 5.61 6.60
CA SER A 341 45.30 6.53 7.45
C SER A 341 46.72 5.99 7.57
N ASN A 342 47.50 6.16 6.49
CA ASN A 342 48.95 6.07 6.56
C ASN A 342 49.48 7.48 6.92
N THR A 343 49.67 7.75 8.19
CA THR A 343 50.55 8.82 8.65
C THR A 343 51.78 8.19 9.29
N SER A 344 52.78 7.95 8.45
CA SER A 344 54.16 7.72 8.87
C SER A 344 54.64 8.92 9.69
N ARG A 345 54.97 8.70 10.97
CA ARG A 345 55.89 9.57 11.72
C ARG A 345 57.24 8.88 11.76
N VAL A 346 58.23 9.50 11.11
CA VAL A 346 59.64 9.44 11.48
C VAL A 346 59.93 10.72 12.25
#